data_AF-A0A0B1RU97-F1
#
_entry.id   AF-A0A0B1RU97-F1
#
_cell.length_a   1.000
_cell.length_b   1.000
_cell.length_c   1.000
_cell.angle_alpha   90.00
_cell.angle_beta   90.00
_cell.angle_gamma   90.00
#
_symmetry.space_group_name_H-M   'P 1'
#
loop_
_entity.id
_entity.type
_entity.pdbx_description
1 polymer ?
#
loop_
_entity_poly.entity_id
_entity_poly.type
_entity_poly.pdbx_seq_one_letter_code
_entity_poly.pdbx_strand_id
1 'polypeptide(L)'
;RRIGWATKTTKIRRLGVDLACGVLDPKETTLVTVSCDNFDYGREDTNNDRITVKWCKTPEGAAKEFRRKWLKGDGMVRRKNLPIEYNP
;
A
#
# COMPACT_ATOMS: atom_id res chain seq x y z
N ARG A 1 -6.36 -18.04 -4.28
CA ARG A 1 -7.60 -17.24 -4.09
C ARG A 1 -7.28 -15.78 -4.37
N ARG A 2 -8.19 -15.05 -5.03
CA ARG A 2 -8.08 -13.61 -5.33
C ARG A 2 -7.94 -12.78 -4.05
N ILE A 3 -7.16 -11.70 -4.12
CA ILE A 3 -6.93 -10.78 -3.01
C ILE A 3 -7.29 -9.34 -3.40
N GLY A 4 -7.83 -8.58 -2.45
CA GLY A 4 -7.87 -7.12 -2.52
C GLY A 4 -6.70 -6.56 -1.73
N TRP A 5 -6.03 -5.54 -2.26
CA TRP A 5 -4.87 -4.92 -1.64
C TRP A 5 -4.95 -3.39 -1.68
N ALA A 6 -4.26 -2.74 -0.74
CA ALA A 6 -4.07 -1.30 -0.73
C ALA A 6 -2.73 -0.93 -0.09
N THR A 7 -2.14 0.18 -0.53
CA THR A 7 -0.94 0.77 0.05
C THR A 7 -1.29 1.93 0.97
N LYS A 8 -0.38 2.23 1.89
CA LYS A 8 -0.39 3.42 2.73
C LYS A 8 1.04 3.90 2.92
N THR A 9 1.25 5.20 3.02
CA THR A 9 2.53 5.80 3.37
C THR A 9 2.42 6.52 4.71
N THR A 10 3.54 6.71 5.42
CA THR A 10 3.60 7.50 6.66
C THR A 10 3.57 9.00 6.40
N LYS A 11 4.01 9.45 5.21
CA LYS A 11 4.13 10.86 4.84
C LYS A 11 3.40 11.14 3.53
N ILE A 12 2.08 11.33 3.62
CA ILE A 12 1.21 11.52 2.45
C ILE A 12 1.49 12.80 1.63
N ARG A 13 2.22 13.78 2.19
CA ARG A 13 2.60 15.02 1.51
C ARG A 13 3.92 14.91 0.74
N ARG A 14 4.76 13.93 1.09
CA ARG A 14 6.07 13.67 0.45
C ARG A 14 6.01 12.43 -0.44
N LEU A 15 5.31 11.40 0.01
CA LEU A 15 5.27 10.10 -0.63
C LEU A 15 3.92 9.90 -1.32
N GLY A 16 3.95 9.97 -2.64
CA GLY A 16 2.83 9.60 -3.51
C GLY A 16 2.90 8.11 -3.87
N VAL A 17 1.73 7.48 -4.02
CA VAL A 17 1.64 6.11 -4.53
C VAL A 17 0.59 6.06 -5.62
N ASP A 18 1.01 5.78 -6.85
CA ASP A 18 0.09 5.52 -7.95
C ASP A 18 -0.47 4.10 -7.85
N LEU A 19 -1.75 3.94 -8.22
CA LEU A 19 -2.54 2.73 -7.98
C LEU A 19 -2.51 2.30 -6.49
N ALA A 20 -2.97 3.17 -5.60
CA ALA A 20 -2.95 2.93 -4.15
C ALA A 20 -3.78 1.71 -3.68
N CYS A 21 -4.56 1.07 -4.57
CA CYS A 21 -5.29 -0.15 -4.28
C CYS A 21 -5.67 -0.93 -5.54
N GLY A 22 -6.02 -2.20 -5.37
CA GLY A 22 -6.41 -3.05 -6.49
C GLY A 22 -6.84 -4.44 -6.07
N VAL A 23 -7.06 -5.30 -7.08
CA VAL A 23 -7.43 -6.70 -6.91
C VAL A 23 -6.51 -7.55 -7.77
N LEU A 24 -5.92 -8.59 -7.17
CA LEU A 24 -5.03 -9.52 -7.85
C LEU A 24 -5.62 -10.93 -7.81
N ASP A 25 -5.71 -11.54 -8.98
CA ASP A 25 -5.95 -12.97 -9.15
C ASP A 25 -4.72 -13.78 -8.72
N PRO A 26 -4.86 -15.10 -8.48
CA PRO A 26 -3.71 -15.94 -8.15
C PRO A 26 -2.63 -15.84 -9.23
N LYS A 27 -1.39 -15.59 -8.80
CA LYS A 27 -0.19 -15.42 -9.65
C LYS A 27 -0.17 -14.14 -10.52
N GLU A 28 -1.18 -13.28 -10.40
CA GLU A 28 -1.13 -11.97 -11.03
C GLU A 28 -0.16 -11.06 -10.28
N THR A 29 0.53 -10.21 -11.04
CA THR A 29 1.48 -9.21 -10.52
C THR A 29 1.03 -7.83 -10.96
N THR A 30 1.31 -6.83 -10.14
CA THR A 30 1.12 -5.42 -10.50
C THR A 30 2.34 -4.62 -10.07
N LEU A 31 2.59 -3.53 -10.78
CA LEU A 31 3.64 -2.58 -10.47
C LEU A 31 3.02 -1.39 -9.73
N VAL A 32 3.65 -0.97 -8.63
CA VAL A 32 3.22 0.16 -7.82
C VAL A 32 4.31 1.22 -7.92
N THR A 33 3.96 2.39 -8.44
CA THR A 33 4.90 3.51 -8.54
C THR A 33 4.84 4.34 -7.28
N VAL A 34 6.00 4.65 -6.72
CA VAL A 34 6.15 5.50 -5.54
C VAL A 34 6.91 6.73 -5.97
N SER A 35 6.33 7.91 -5.74
CA SER A 35 7.01 9.18 -5.94
C SER A 35 7.43 9.76 -4.59
N CYS A 36 8.54 10.51 -4.60
CA CYS A 36 9.01 11.27 -3.45
C CYS A 36 9.20 12.71 -3.89
N ASP A 37 8.38 13.62 -3.37
CA ASP A 37 8.52 15.05 -3.63
C ASP A 37 9.78 15.60 -2.94
N ASN A 38 10.32 16.69 -3.48
CA ASN A 38 11.48 17.37 -2.91
C ASN A 38 11.16 17.88 -1.50
N PHE A 39 12.12 17.73 -0.58
CA PHE A 39 12.00 18.16 0.80
C PHE A 39 13.39 18.43 1.41
N ASP A 40 13.44 19.16 2.53
CA ASP A 40 14.69 19.41 3.26
C ASP A 40 14.98 18.25 4.22
N TYR A 41 15.91 17.37 3.81
CA TYR A 41 16.29 16.18 4.58
C TYR A 41 16.78 16.51 6.00
N GLY A 42 17.52 17.61 6.18
CA GLY A 42 18.10 17.99 7.48
C GLY A 42 17.08 18.56 8.47
N ARG A 43 15.88 18.92 8.01
CA ARG A 43 14.83 19.54 8.84
C ARG A 43 13.64 18.62 9.10
N GLU A 44 13.59 17.45 8.48
CA GLU A 44 12.47 16.53 8.58
C GLU A 44 12.84 15.19 9.21
N ASP A 45 11.95 14.65 10.06
CA ASP A 45 12.08 13.27 10.54
C ASP A 45 11.73 12.28 9.41
N THR A 46 12.74 11.51 9.01
CA THR A 46 12.72 10.49 7.96
C THR A 46 12.90 9.06 8.50
N ASN A 47 13.27 8.88 9.78
CA ASN A 47 13.74 7.60 10.33
C ASN A 47 12.68 6.49 10.36
N ASN A 48 11.40 6.87 10.37
CA ASN A 48 10.27 5.94 10.52
C ASN A 48 9.42 5.82 9.27
N ASP A 49 9.91 6.34 8.15
CA ASP A 49 9.18 6.32 6.91
C ASP A 49 9.05 4.92 6.33
N ARG A 50 7.83 4.62 5.89
CA ARG A 50 7.51 3.30 5.33
C ARG A 50 6.30 3.36 4.42
N ILE A 51 6.30 2.42 3.50
CA ILE A 51 5.13 2.02 2.73
C ILE A 51 4.57 0.76 3.36
N THR A 52 3.28 0.74 3.61
CA THR A 52 2.58 -0.45 4.11
C THR A 52 1.68 -0.99 3.01
N VAL A 53 1.93 -2.21 2.56
CA VAL A 53 0.99 -2.95 1.71
C VAL A 53 0.09 -3.77 2.63
N LYS A 54 -1.23 -3.60 2.51
CA LYS A 54 -2.24 -4.39 3.22
C LYS A 54 -3.04 -5.21 2.23
N TRP A 55 -3.40 -6.43 2.58
CA TRP A 55 -4.24 -7.26 1.73
C TRP A 55 -5.11 -8.22 2.53
N CYS A 56 -6.21 -8.64 1.92
CA CYS A 56 -7.08 -9.70 2.43
C CYS A 56 -7.64 -10.52 1.27
N LYS A 57 -8.17 -11.69 1.58
CA LYS A 57 -8.91 -12.50 0.60
C LYS A 57 -10.17 -11.75 0.20
N THR A 58 -10.52 -11.74 -1.08
CA THR A 58 -11.81 -11.18 -1.50
C THR A 58 -12.95 -12.08 -1.02
N PRO A 59 -14.15 -11.52 -0.75
CA PRO A 59 -15.36 -12.30 -0.60
C PRO A 59 -15.60 -13.18 -1.82
N GLU A 60 -16.31 -14.28 -1.63
CA GLU A 60 -16.70 -15.17 -2.72
C GLU A 60 -17.65 -14.44 -3.69
N GLY A 61 -17.51 -14.69 -4.99
CA GLY A 61 -18.27 -14.01 -6.04
C GLY A 61 -17.96 -12.52 -6.23
N ALA A 62 -16.98 -11.96 -5.51
CA ALA A 62 -16.65 -10.54 -5.64
C ALA A 62 -16.07 -10.21 -7.04
N ALA A 63 -16.59 -9.13 -7.63
CA ALA A 63 -16.03 -8.52 -8.84
C ALA A 63 -14.55 -8.15 -8.66
N LYS A 64 -13.82 -8.02 -9.78
CA LYS A 64 -12.41 -7.60 -9.79
C LYS A 64 -12.30 -6.07 -9.62
N GLU A 65 -12.91 -5.58 -8.57
CA GLU A 65 -12.98 -4.16 -8.22
C GLU A 65 -12.73 -4.03 -6.73
N PHE A 66 -11.73 -3.25 -6.33
CA PHE A 66 -11.34 -3.14 -4.94
C PHE A 66 -12.42 -2.42 -4.12
N ARG A 67 -12.77 -2.98 -2.95
CA ARG A 67 -13.66 -2.32 -2.00
C ARG A 67 -12.97 -2.12 -0.66
N ARG A 68 -12.79 -0.87 -0.26
CA ARG A 68 -12.12 -0.49 1.00
C ARG A 68 -12.67 -1.20 2.25
N LYS A 69 -13.95 -1.56 2.25
CA LYS A 69 -14.60 -2.30 3.36
C LYS A 69 -13.97 -3.66 3.62
N TRP A 70 -13.36 -4.31 2.62
CA TRP A 70 -12.68 -5.59 2.80
C TRP A 70 -11.48 -5.52 3.75
N LEU A 71 -10.85 -4.34 3.86
CA LEU A 71 -9.74 -4.10 4.80
C LEU A 71 -10.20 -3.58 6.18
N LYS A 72 -11.51 -3.43 6.39
CA LYS A 72 -12.12 -2.93 7.64
C LYS A 72 -13.01 -3.96 8.35
N GLY A 73 -13.48 -4.98 7.64
CA GLY A 73 -14.33 -6.02 8.24
C GLY A 73 -13.54 -7.02 9.08
N ASP A 74 -14.26 -7.97 9.67
CA ASP A 74 -13.71 -8.97 10.62
C ASP A 74 -12.79 -10.03 9.98
N GLY A 75 -12.60 -9.97 8.66
CA GLY A 75 -11.70 -10.86 7.95
C GLY A 75 -10.24 -10.61 8.30
N MET A 76 -9.42 -11.67 8.29
CA MET A 76 -7.99 -11.52 8.57
C MET A 76 -7.28 -10.68 7.49
N VAL A 77 -6.83 -9.49 7.89
CA VAL A 77 -6.02 -8.58 7.07
C VAL A 77 -4.55 -8.84 7.34
N ARG A 78 -3.78 -9.09 6.28
CA ARG A 78 -2.32 -9.19 6.34
C ARG A 78 -1.69 -7.86 5.93
N ARG A 79 -0.47 -7.62 6.40
CA ARG A 79 0.30 -6.42 6.04
C ARG A 79 1.78 -6.73 5.92
N LYS A 80 2.47 -5.97 5.06
CA LYS A 80 3.92 -5.91 4.95
C LYS A 80 4.35 -4.45 4.99
N ASN A 81 5.30 -4.14 5.86
CA ASN A 81 5.94 -2.84 5.91
C ASN A 81 7.21 -2.90 5.05
N LEU A 82 7.40 -1.88 4.23
CA LEU A 82 8.59 -1.63 3.44
C LEU A 82 9.20 -0.33 4.00
N PRO A 83 10.24 -0.41 4.85
CA PRO A 83 10.90 0.79 5.35
C PRO A 83 11.53 1.55 4.19
N ILE A 84 11.56 2.88 4.30
CA ILE A 84 12.22 3.76 3.35
C ILE A 84 13.53 4.19 3.98
N GLU A 85 14.61 4.03 3.21
CA GLU A 85 15.92 4.55 3.53
C GLU A 85 16.23 5.70 2.58
N TYR A 86 16.75 6.79 3.12
CA TYR A 86 17.18 7.96 2.37
C TYR A 86 18.69 7.95 2.33
N ASN A 87 19.25 8.04 1.12
CA ASN A 87 20.69 8.14 0.89
C ASN A 87 21.03 9.58 0.50
N PRO A 88 21.39 10.46 1.46
CA PRO A 88 21.68 11.86 1.22
C PRO A 88 23.00 12.09 0.48
#